data_AF-A0A973XSH8-F1
#
_entry.id   AF-A0A973XSH8-F1
#
_cell.length_a   1.000
_cell.length_b   1.000
_cell.length_c   1.000
_cell.angle_alpha   90.00
_cell.angle_beta   90.00
_cell.angle_gamma   90.00
#
_symmetry.space_group_name_H-M   'P 1'
#
loop_
_entity.id
_entity.type
_entity.pdbx_description
1 polymer ?
#
loop_
_entity_poly.entity_id
_entity_poly.type
_entity_poly.pdbx_seq_one_letter_code
_entity_poly.pdbx_strand_id
1 'polypeptide(L)'
;MPIPWRSSAEVFTRILRQRGLDPDAVRDVDAAWDAFAEFLQTEVEGIEPPENDGDGFIAEWGRWSWNDDQPVLSFGRLLAVDNGGERDDPHGQPEYWKVELQLVFGEDPAWADLDSMGHQDTGFDHAEIGASRTAALGEMRRFIESYPQLVAMWRAEPARSALTLERAG
;
A
#
# COMPACT_ATOMS: atom_id res chain seq x y z
N MET A 1 9.18 2.00 19.16
CA MET A 1 10.17 3.05 18.83
C MET A 1 9.90 3.40 17.39
N PRO A 2 9.50 4.65 17.12
CA PRO A 2 9.12 5.08 15.78
C PRO A 2 10.34 5.11 14.85
N ILE A 3 10.09 5.00 13.55
CA ILE A 3 11.13 4.99 12.52
C ILE A 3 11.10 6.30 11.71
N PRO A 4 12.23 6.79 11.19
CA PRO A 4 12.19 7.87 10.21
C PRO A 4 11.43 7.46 8.95
N TRP A 5 10.57 8.33 8.40
CA TRP A 5 9.76 8.02 7.21
C TRP A 5 10.59 7.57 5.99
N ARG A 6 11.83 8.07 5.86
CA ARG A 6 12.75 7.67 4.77
C ARG A 6 13.18 6.20 4.85
N SER A 7 13.10 5.61 6.03
CA SER A 7 13.43 4.20 6.27
C SER A 7 12.22 3.28 6.10
N SER A 8 11.04 3.80 5.78
CA SER A 8 9.81 3.01 5.72
C SER A 8 9.88 1.85 4.72
N ALA A 9 10.39 2.07 3.51
CA ALA A 9 10.56 1.00 2.51
C ALA A 9 11.60 -0.05 2.96
N GLU A 10 12.68 0.36 3.62
CA GLU A 10 13.68 -0.59 4.17
C GLU A 10 13.08 -1.45 5.30
N VAL A 11 12.25 -0.84 6.15
CA VAL A 11 11.55 -1.56 7.22
C VAL A 11 10.54 -2.54 6.63
N PHE A 12 9.75 -2.13 5.64
CA PHE A 12 8.81 -3.04 4.98
C PHE A 12 9.55 -4.18 4.26
N THR A 13 10.66 -3.89 3.57
CA THR A 13 11.56 -4.90 2.98
C THR A 13 12.01 -5.93 4.02
N ARG A 14 12.41 -5.47 5.21
CA ARG A 14 12.84 -6.35 6.31
C ARG A 14 11.70 -7.24 6.80
N ILE A 15 10.48 -6.71 6.95
CA ILE A 15 9.30 -7.46 7.37
C ILE A 15 8.95 -8.55 6.34
N LEU A 16 8.95 -8.21 5.04
CA LEU A 16 8.76 -9.18 3.96
C LEU A 16 9.78 -10.33 4.03
N ARG A 17 11.07 -9.99 4.16
CA ARG A 17 12.16 -10.98 4.25
C ARG A 17 12.08 -11.86 5.49
N GLN A 18 11.62 -11.34 6.61
CA GLN A 18 11.39 -12.12 7.84
C GLN A 18 10.31 -13.19 7.64
N ARG A 19 9.39 -12.97 6.70
CA ARG A 19 8.36 -13.92 6.28
C ARG A 19 8.77 -14.78 5.08
N GLY A 20 10.03 -14.68 4.64
CA GLY A 20 10.58 -15.45 3.51
C GLY A 20 10.19 -14.91 2.13
N LEU A 21 9.68 -13.67 2.06
CA LEU A 21 9.32 -13.01 0.80
C LEU A 21 10.46 -12.14 0.29
N ASP A 22 10.70 -12.20 -1.01
CA ASP A 22 11.56 -11.27 -1.73
C ASP A 22 10.68 -10.12 -2.28
N PRO A 23 10.89 -8.85 -1.91
CA PRO A 23 10.09 -7.73 -2.43
C PRO A 23 10.11 -7.62 -3.96
N ASP A 24 11.16 -8.09 -4.62
CA ASP A 24 11.29 -8.05 -6.09
C ASP A 24 10.73 -9.31 -6.78
N ALA A 25 10.30 -10.31 -6.00
CA ALA A 25 9.78 -11.58 -6.50
C ALA A 25 8.77 -12.23 -5.53
N VAL A 26 7.76 -11.47 -5.12
CA VAL A 26 6.67 -11.95 -4.25
C VAL A 26 5.87 -13.03 -4.98
N ARG A 27 5.63 -14.15 -4.29
CA ARG A 27 4.87 -15.30 -4.83
C ARG A 27 3.57 -15.59 -4.10
N ASP A 28 3.40 -15.02 -2.90
CA ASP A 28 2.28 -15.28 -2.01
C ASP A 28 1.68 -13.93 -1.59
N VAL A 29 0.51 -13.62 -2.15
CA VAL A 29 -0.19 -12.36 -1.91
C VAL A 29 -0.76 -12.29 -0.49
N ASP A 30 -1.24 -13.40 0.07
CA ASP A 30 -1.72 -13.47 1.44
C ASP A 30 -0.57 -13.17 2.43
N ALA A 31 0.58 -13.79 2.24
CA ALA A 31 1.75 -13.53 3.08
C ALA A 31 2.28 -12.09 2.94
N ALA A 32 2.21 -11.52 1.73
CA ALA A 32 2.58 -10.12 1.48
C ALA A 32 1.61 -9.14 2.14
N TRP A 33 0.30 -9.44 2.13
CA TRP A 33 -0.71 -8.67 2.84
C TRP A 33 -0.51 -8.71 4.34
N ASP A 34 -0.20 -9.87 4.93
CA ASP A 34 0.09 -9.96 6.36
C ASP A 34 1.36 -9.17 6.72
N ALA A 35 2.38 -9.18 5.86
CA ALA A 35 3.57 -8.36 6.03
C ALA A 35 3.24 -6.86 5.95
N PHE A 36 2.36 -6.47 5.02
CA PHE A 36 1.87 -5.11 4.90
C PHE A 36 1.08 -4.68 6.13
N ALA A 37 0.17 -5.53 6.63
CA ALA A 37 -0.60 -5.30 7.85
C ALA A 37 0.32 -5.10 9.07
N GLU A 38 1.40 -5.86 9.18
CA GLU A 38 2.43 -5.68 10.21
C GLU A 38 3.20 -4.35 10.04
N PHE A 39 3.61 -4.04 8.81
CA PHE A 39 4.27 -2.77 8.50
C PHE A 39 3.42 -1.55 8.85
N LEU A 40 2.11 -1.61 8.56
CA LEU A 40 1.15 -0.57 8.90
C LEU A 40 1.02 -0.31 10.42
N GLN A 41 1.44 -1.25 11.27
CA GLN A 41 1.47 -1.04 12.73
C GLN A 41 2.75 -0.34 13.21
N THR A 42 3.69 -0.04 12.31
CA THR A 42 4.94 0.64 12.67
C THR A 42 4.71 2.15 12.77
N GLU A 43 5.03 2.74 13.91
CA GLU A 43 5.04 4.19 14.12
C GLU A 43 6.11 4.85 13.25
N VAL A 44 5.76 5.95 12.58
CA VAL A 44 6.67 6.70 11.70
C VAL A 44 6.83 8.13 12.23
N GLU A 45 8.07 8.60 12.34
CA GLU A 45 8.41 9.97 12.71
C GLU A 45 8.38 10.91 11.50
N GLY A 46 8.05 12.18 11.75
CA GLY A 46 8.09 13.25 10.75
C GLY A 46 6.88 13.27 9.82
N ILE A 47 5.76 12.69 10.26
CA ILE A 47 4.47 12.78 9.56
C ILE A 47 3.56 13.78 10.25
N GLU A 48 2.68 14.39 9.48
CA GLU A 48 1.60 15.25 9.94
C GLU A 48 0.70 14.52 10.95
N PRO A 49 0.03 15.25 11.86
CA PRO A 49 -0.87 14.65 12.82
C PRO A 49 -2.14 14.09 12.15
N PRO A 50 -2.91 13.24 12.86
CA PRO A 50 -4.09 12.57 12.30
C PRO A 50 -5.14 13.50 11.69
N GLU A 51 -5.31 14.71 12.25
CA GLU A 51 -6.24 15.73 11.71
C GLU A 51 -5.91 16.21 10.28
N ASN A 52 -4.70 15.93 9.80
CA ASN A 52 -4.21 16.27 8.47
C ASN A 52 -3.99 15.01 7.60
N ASP A 53 -4.64 13.89 7.93
CA ASP A 53 -4.57 12.64 7.15
C ASP A 53 -3.13 12.12 6.98
N GLY A 54 -2.27 12.34 8.00
CA GLY A 54 -0.83 12.16 7.90
C GLY A 54 -0.32 10.74 7.66
N ASP A 55 -1.11 9.72 8.02
CA ASP A 55 -0.75 8.30 7.92
C ASP A 55 -1.90 7.48 7.35
N GLY A 56 -2.01 7.45 6.02
CA GLY A 56 -3.04 6.73 5.29
C GLY A 56 -2.56 5.40 4.72
N PHE A 57 -3.49 4.51 4.39
CA PHE A 57 -3.20 3.28 3.67
C PHE A 57 -4.32 2.90 2.70
N ILE A 58 -3.96 2.17 1.66
CA ILE A 58 -4.83 1.84 0.53
C ILE A 58 -4.41 0.52 -0.10
N ALA A 59 -5.34 -0.16 -0.76
CA ALA A 59 -5.04 -1.19 -1.75
C ALA A 59 -5.64 -0.76 -3.08
N GLU A 60 -4.87 -0.84 -4.17
CA GLU A 60 -5.30 -0.45 -5.52
C GLU A 60 -5.17 -1.60 -6.49
N TRP A 61 -5.96 -1.56 -7.58
CA TRP A 61 -5.88 -2.51 -8.67
C TRP A 61 -6.24 -1.86 -10.01
N GLY A 62 -5.70 -2.41 -11.08
CA GLY A 62 -6.00 -1.95 -12.44
C GLY A 62 -4.86 -2.25 -13.39
N ARG A 63 -4.88 -1.57 -14.54
CA ARG A 63 -3.79 -1.57 -15.52
C ARG A 63 -3.20 -0.18 -15.62
N TRP A 64 -1.87 -0.10 -15.54
CA TRP A 64 -1.15 1.16 -15.62
C TRP A 64 -0.06 1.11 -16.69
N SER A 65 0.05 2.19 -17.48
CA SER A 65 0.95 2.27 -18.64
C SER A 65 2.43 2.04 -18.33
N TRP A 66 2.89 2.38 -17.13
CA TRP A 66 4.28 2.15 -16.70
C TRP A 66 4.56 0.70 -16.30
N ASN A 67 3.53 -0.13 -16.18
CA ASN A 67 3.61 -1.57 -15.91
C ASN A 67 3.27 -2.40 -17.16
N ASP A 68 3.60 -1.90 -18.35
CA ASP A 68 3.34 -2.55 -19.65
C ASP A 68 1.84 -2.87 -19.87
N ASP A 69 0.96 -2.06 -19.26
CA ASP A 69 -0.50 -2.28 -19.20
C ASP A 69 -0.91 -3.64 -18.60
N GLN A 70 -0.03 -4.28 -17.83
CA GLN A 70 -0.34 -5.53 -17.15
C GLN A 70 -1.26 -5.30 -15.92
N PRO A 71 -2.07 -6.30 -15.52
CA PRO A 71 -2.88 -6.23 -14.30
C PRO A 71 -2.00 -6.07 -13.06
N VAL A 72 -2.36 -5.14 -12.19
CA VAL A 72 -1.64 -4.83 -10.95
C VAL A 72 -2.59 -4.91 -9.76
N LEU A 73 -2.05 -5.41 -8.64
CA LEU A 73 -2.58 -5.21 -7.30
C LEU A 73 -1.47 -4.54 -6.48
N SER A 74 -1.74 -3.43 -5.80
CA SER A 74 -0.77 -2.76 -4.96
C SER A 74 -1.26 -2.54 -3.54
N PHE A 75 -0.32 -2.49 -2.60
CA PHE A 75 -0.54 -2.14 -1.21
C PHE A 75 0.28 -0.89 -0.88
N GLY A 76 -0.40 0.19 -0.51
CA GLY A 76 0.20 1.51 -0.33
C GLY A 76 0.01 2.05 1.08
N ARG A 77 1.08 2.61 1.65
CA ARG A 77 1.01 3.49 2.84
C ARG A 77 1.40 4.90 2.42
N LEU A 78 0.48 5.85 2.57
CA LEU A 78 0.67 7.27 2.28
C LEU A 78 1.10 8.00 3.55
N LEU A 79 2.18 8.76 3.46
CA LEU A 79 2.78 9.52 4.54
C LEU A 79 2.75 11.01 4.14
N ALA A 80 1.97 11.83 4.83
CA ALA A 80 2.06 13.27 4.69
C ALA A 80 3.20 13.76 5.59
N VAL A 81 4.28 14.23 4.99
CA VAL A 81 5.53 14.59 5.66
C VAL A 81 5.56 16.10 5.91
N ASP A 82 5.83 16.48 7.15
CA ASP A 82 6.12 17.87 7.50
C ASP A 82 7.46 18.26 6.87
N ASN A 83 7.42 19.20 5.93
CA ASN A 83 8.58 19.64 5.16
C ASN A 83 9.59 20.46 5.98
N GLY A 84 9.31 20.76 7.26
CA GLY A 84 10.19 21.57 8.08
C GLY A 84 10.43 22.97 7.49
N GLY A 85 9.49 23.46 6.66
CA GLY A 85 9.43 24.85 6.23
C GLY A 85 9.23 25.77 7.44
N GLU A 86 9.20 27.10 7.24
CA GLU A 86 8.85 28.01 8.33
C GLU A 86 7.53 27.53 8.94
N ARG A 87 7.61 27.07 10.18
CA ARG A 87 6.52 26.47 10.97
C ARG A 87 5.29 27.38 11.11
N ASP A 88 5.43 28.63 10.67
CA ASP A 88 4.48 29.72 10.67
C ASP A 88 3.93 30.06 9.27
N ASP A 89 4.15 29.26 8.22
CA ASP A 89 3.42 29.41 6.95
C ASP A 89 2.05 28.71 7.06
N PRO A 90 0.94 29.45 7.26
CA PRO A 90 -0.40 28.88 7.34
C PRO A 90 -0.89 28.28 6.02
N HIS A 91 -0.11 28.38 4.94
CA HIS A 91 -0.40 27.82 3.63
C HIS A 91 0.52 26.67 3.23
N GLY A 92 1.48 26.29 4.08
CA GLY A 92 2.37 25.16 3.85
C GLY A 92 1.56 23.87 3.71
N GLN A 93 1.66 23.22 2.54
CA GLN A 93 1.08 21.89 2.32
C GLN A 93 2.14 20.83 2.62
N PRO A 94 1.77 19.70 3.24
CA PRO A 94 2.70 18.61 3.47
C PRO A 94 3.15 17.98 2.15
N GLU A 95 4.32 17.35 2.17
CA GLU A 95 4.74 16.49 1.07
C GLU A 95 4.19 15.09 1.24
N TYR A 96 3.48 14.59 0.23
CA TYR A 96 2.99 13.23 0.26
C TYR A 96 4.03 12.28 -0.31
N TRP A 97 4.33 11.24 0.45
CA TRP A 97 5.21 10.14 0.07
C TRP A 97 4.47 8.83 0.23
N LYS A 98 4.63 7.92 -0.74
CA LYS A 98 3.95 6.62 -0.73
C LYS A 98 4.99 5.51 -0.70
N VAL A 99 4.84 4.62 0.28
CA VAL A 99 5.51 3.32 0.28
C VAL A 99 4.57 2.34 -0.38
N GLU A 100 4.97 1.74 -1.50
CA GLU A 100 4.08 0.90 -2.30
C GLU A 100 4.73 -0.43 -2.66
N LEU A 101 4.07 -1.53 -2.32
CA LEU A 101 4.38 -2.84 -2.87
C LEU A 101 3.44 -3.09 -4.05
N GLN A 102 3.98 -3.12 -5.26
CA GLN A 102 3.25 -3.46 -6.48
C GLN A 102 3.44 -4.94 -6.81
N LEU A 103 2.34 -5.62 -7.13
CA LEU A 103 2.29 -7.00 -7.58
C LEU A 103 1.70 -7.00 -8.99
N VAL A 104 2.50 -7.37 -9.98
CA VAL A 104 2.08 -7.36 -11.39
C VAL A 104 1.83 -8.78 -11.84
N PHE A 105 0.70 -9.01 -12.49
CA PHE A 105 0.23 -10.34 -12.89
C PHE A 105 0.31 -10.51 -14.40
N GLY A 106 0.35 -11.77 -14.84
CA GLY A 106 0.08 -12.11 -16.23
C GLY A 106 -1.39 -11.87 -16.58
N GLU A 107 -1.69 -11.84 -17.87
CA GLU A 107 -3.08 -11.86 -18.34
C GLU A 107 -3.72 -13.21 -18.01
N ASP A 108 -4.93 -13.17 -17.45
CA ASP A 108 -5.76 -14.35 -17.19
C ASP A 108 -7.25 -13.98 -17.39
N PRO A 109 -8.07 -14.87 -17.97
CA PRO A 109 -9.51 -14.68 -18.08
C PRO A 109 -10.23 -14.35 -16.76
N ALA A 110 -9.70 -14.78 -15.61
CA ALA A 110 -10.31 -14.55 -14.30
C ALA A 110 -10.32 -13.08 -13.84
N TRP A 111 -9.49 -12.22 -14.45
CA TRP A 111 -9.45 -10.77 -14.20
C TRP A 111 -9.39 -9.96 -15.51
N ALA A 112 -9.97 -10.50 -16.58
CA ALA A 112 -10.02 -9.82 -17.88
C ALA A 112 -10.77 -8.47 -17.79
N ASP A 113 -11.78 -8.37 -16.94
CA ASP A 113 -12.64 -7.20 -16.75
C ASP A 113 -12.24 -6.31 -15.57
N LEU A 114 -10.99 -6.41 -15.10
CA LEU A 114 -10.45 -5.62 -13.96
C LEU A 114 -10.75 -4.11 -14.10
N ASP A 115 -10.61 -3.55 -15.30
CA ASP A 115 -10.84 -2.11 -15.55
C ASP A 115 -12.32 -1.71 -15.58
N SER A 116 -13.23 -2.70 -15.63
CA SER A 116 -14.68 -2.49 -15.67
C SER A 116 -15.36 -2.64 -14.30
N MET A 117 -14.58 -2.86 -13.24
CA MET A 117 -15.09 -3.08 -11.88
C MET A 117 -15.71 -1.83 -11.23
N GLY A 118 -15.59 -0.65 -11.86
CA GLY A 118 -16.17 0.61 -11.38
C GLY A 118 -15.42 1.28 -10.22
N HIS A 119 -14.53 0.53 -9.55
CA HIS A 119 -13.59 1.00 -8.54
C HIS A 119 -12.22 0.38 -8.82
N GLN A 120 -11.15 1.12 -8.50
CA GLN A 120 -9.76 0.72 -8.70
C GLN A 120 -8.95 0.78 -7.40
N ASP A 121 -9.62 1.05 -6.28
CA ASP A 121 -9.01 1.15 -4.97
C ASP A 121 -10.05 0.99 -3.85
N THR A 122 -9.57 0.78 -2.63
CA THR A 122 -10.39 0.68 -1.41
C THR A 122 -10.80 2.04 -0.83
N GLY A 123 -10.30 3.14 -1.38
CA GLY A 123 -10.19 4.42 -0.69
C GLY A 123 -9.08 4.41 0.37
N PHE A 124 -8.55 5.60 0.68
CA PHE A 124 -7.62 5.76 1.80
C PHE A 124 -8.35 5.62 3.14
N ASP A 125 -7.74 4.86 4.04
CA ASP A 125 -8.13 4.80 5.45
C ASP A 125 -6.99 5.37 6.31
N HIS A 126 -7.36 6.16 7.32
CA HIS A 126 -6.42 6.87 8.21
C HIS A 126 -6.57 6.42 9.68
N ALA A 127 -7.14 5.24 9.91
CA ALA A 127 -7.34 4.71 11.26
C ALA A 127 -6.01 4.67 12.02
N GLU A 128 -6.07 5.06 13.29
CA GLU A 128 -4.91 5.08 14.19
C GLU A 128 -4.28 3.68 14.34
N ILE A 129 -2.96 3.65 14.50
CA ILE A 129 -2.18 2.43 14.78
C ILE A 129 -2.78 1.69 15.98
N GLY A 130 -2.83 0.35 15.87
CA GLY A 130 -3.42 -0.54 16.85
C GLY A 130 -4.75 -1.13 16.39
N ALA A 131 -5.70 -1.25 17.30
CA ALA A 131 -6.93 -2.00 17.07
C ALA A 131 -7.80 -1.42 15.96
N SER A 132 -7.88 -0.09 15.84
CA SER A 132 -8.65 0.60 14.81
C SER A 132 -8.12 0.27 13.41
N ARG A 133 -6.80 0.41 13.19
CA ARG A 133 -6.16 0.04 11.93
C ARG A 133 -6.29 -1.45 11.60
N THR A 134 -6.20 -2.32 12.59
CA THR A 134 -6.45 -3.76 12.39
C THR A 134 -7.89 -4.03 11.95
N ALA A 135 -8.87 -3.33 12.50
CA ALA A 135 -10.27 -3.46 12.10
C ALA A 135 -10.48 -2.96 10.65
N ALA A 136 -9.91 -1.79 10.31
CA ALA A 136 -9.96 -1.23 8.97
C ALA A 136 -9.31 -2.16 7.91
N LEU A 137 -8.16 -2.76 8.22
CA LEU A 137 -7.54 -3.78 7.36
C LEU A 137 -8.44 -5.01 7.16
N GLY A 138 -9.17 -5.41 8.20
CA GLY A 138 -10.18 -6.46 8.10
C GLY A 138 -11.33 -6.10 7.16
N GLU A 139 -11.82 -4.85 7.20
CA GLU A 139 -12.85 -4.38 6.27
C GLU A 139 -12.33 -4.28 4.83
N MET A 140 -11.13 -3.74 4.62
CA MET A 140 -10.48 -3.71 3.30
C MET A 140 -10.34 -5.11 2.73
N ARG A 141 -9.91 -6.08 3.55
CA ARG A 141 -9.80 -7.47 3.12
C ARG A 141 -11.15 -8.04 2.68
N ARG A 142 -12.22 -7.83 3.45
CA ARG A 142 -13.58 -8.27 3.08
C ARG A 142 -14.09 -7.58 1.83
N PHE A 143 -13.78 -6.30 1.64
CA PHE A 143 -14.11 -5.57 0.42
C PHE A 143 -13.44 -6.23 -0.79
N ILE A 144 -12.13 -6.49 -0.72
CA ILE A 144 -11.38 -7.18 -1.78
C ILE A 144 -11.97 -8.57 -2.06
N GLU A 145 -12.31 -9.32 -1.02
CA GLU A 145 -12.92 -10.65 -1.13
C GLU A 145 -14.32 -10.65 -1.75
N SER A 146 -15.00 -9.51 -1.81
CA SER A 146 -16.31 -9.38 -2.44
C SER A 146 -16.25 -9.38 -3.98
N TYR A 147 -15.07 -9.22 -4.57
CA TYR A 147 -14.86 -9.22 -6.01
C TYR A 147 -14.13 -10.48 -6.49
N PRO A 148 -14.76 -11.31 -7.35
CA PRO A 148 -14.16 -12.55 -7.84
C PRO A 148 -12.79 -12.37 -8.53
N GLN A 149 -12.60 -11.27 -9.26
CA GLN A 149 -11.36 -10.95 -9.96
C GLN A 149 -10.21 -10.76 -8.99
N LEU A 150 -10.45 -9.96 -7.93
CA LEU A 150 -9.43 -9.70 -6.91
C LEU A 150 -9.14 -10.96 -6.09
N VAL A 151 -10.17 -11.77 -5.77
CA VAL A 151 -9.97 -13.09 -5.15
C VAL A 151 -9.11 -14.00 -6.02
N ALA A 152 -9.29 -13.97 -7.34
CA ALA A 152 -8.49 -14.77 -8.27
C ALA A 152 -7.03 -14.27 -8.32
N MET A 153 -6.81 -12.96 -8.44
CA MET A 153 -5.47 -12.36 -8.37
C MET A 153 -4.80 -12.67 -7.04
N TRP A 154 -5.54 -12.63 -5.94
CA TRP A 154 -5.02 -12.93 -4.60
C TRP A 154 -4.52 -14.36 -4.44
N ARG A 155 -5.08 -15.30 -5.20
CA ARG A 155 -4.67 -16.71 -5.21
C ARG A 155 -3.62 -17.02 -6.26
N ALA A 156 -3.33 -16.07 -7.15
CA ALA A 156 -2.35 -16.22 -8.22
C ALA A 156 -0.95 -15.85 -7.72
N GLU A 157 0.05 -16.35 -8.44
CA GLU A 157 1.44 -15.93 -8.26
C GLU A 157 1.70 -14.68 -9.12
N PRO A 158 2.12 -13.54 -8.55
CA PRO A 158 2.55 -12.39 -9.33
C PRO A 158 3.71 -12.75 -10.25
N ALA A 159 3.73 -12.19 -11.46
CA ALA A 159 4.81 -12.37 -12.42
C ALA A 159 6.06 -11.56 -12.03
N ARG A 160 5.85 -10.37 -11.44
CA ARG A 160 6.89 -9.52 -10.87
C ARG A 160 6.33 -8.71 -9.72
N SER A 161 7.20 -8.23 -8.84
CA SER A 161 6.83 -7.26 -7.81
C SER A 161 7.92 -6.23 -7.64
N ALA A 162 7.56 -5.10 -7.03
CA ALA A 162 8.52 -4.06 -6.65
C ALA A 162 8.02 -3.33 -5.42
N LEU A 163 8.94 -2.99 -4.52
CA LEU A 163 8.68 -2.15 -3.36
C LEU A 163 9.37 -0.80 -3.54
N THR A 164 8.60 0.28 -3.54
CA THR A 164 9.12 1.64 -3.76
C THR A 164 8.80 2.56 -2.57
N LEU A 165 9.55 3.65 -2.48
CA LEU A 165 9.21 4.84 -1.71
C LEU A 165 9.35 6.03 -2.64
N GLU A 166 8.23 6.60 -3.05
CA GLU A 166 8.19 7.68 -4.05
C GLU A 166 7.35 8.85 -3.54
N ARG A 167 7.64 10.03 -4.07
CA ARG A 167 6.80 11.21 -3.82
C ARG A 167 5.48 11.01 -4.56
N ALA A 168 4.36 11.15 -3.86
CA ALA A 168 3.04 11.11 -4.43
C ALA A 168 2.65 12.53 -4.89
N GLY A 169 2.49 12.74 -6.19
CA GLY A 169 2.13 14.03 -6.79
C GLY A 169 2.76 14.28 -8.15
#